data_AF-A0A6L7X059-F1
#
_entry.id   AF-A0A6L7X059-F1
#
_cell.length_a   1.000
_cell.length_b   1.000
_cell.length_c   1.000
_cell.angle_alpha   90.00
_cell.angle_beta   90.00
_cell.angle_gamma   90.00
#
_symmetry.space_group_name_H-M   'P 1'
#
loop_
_entity.id
_entity.type
_entity.pdbx_description
1 polymer ?
#
loop_
_entity_poly.entity_id
_entity_poly.type
_entity_poly.pdbx_seq_one_letter_code
_entity_poly.pdbx_strand_id
1 'polypeptide(L)'
;MAEAISQAGIAQMAWDGRLDAERNYLYYAALSDRYRRQHLWLISAVAVTSFLAGSSFVIDVLPPWTSAVLAMLASLLALALITLDPSMKSAKAESAKQHFRSISDEWKYLWWHQYEGDAEAKARMLDVRTMSGPDVPVAVDDKLNNACHDRAIAIVRAEYSVPAA
;
A
#
# COMPACT_ATOMS: atom_id res chain seq x y z
N MET A 1 9.65 -20.48 -35.90
CA MET A 1 8.24 -20.04 -35.75
C MET A 1 7.71 -20.32 -34.34
N ALA A 2 7.79 -21.55 -33.81
CA ALA A 2 7.36 -21.85 -32.43
C ALA A 2 8.10 -21.03 -31.35
N GLU A 3 9.40 -20.81 -31.53
CA GLU A 3 10.24 -20.04 -30.60
C GLU A 3 9.89 -18.55 -30.55
N ALA A 4 9.54 -17.94 -31.70
CA ALA A 4 9.08 -16.55 -31.75
C ALA A 4 7.68 -16.36 -31.11
N ILE A 5 6.82 -17.39 -31.17
CA ILE A 5 5.50 -17.39 -30.53
C ILE A 5 5.65 -17.55 -29.01
N SER A 6 6.57 -18.40 -28.54
CA SER A 6 6.93 -18.52 -27.12
C SER A 6 7.49 -17.20 -26.57
N GLN A 7 8.41 -16.55 -27.30
CA GLN A 7 9.00 -15.28 -26.89
C GLN A 7 8.00 -14.13 -26.78
N ALA A 8 7.08 -14.01 -27.74
CA ALA A 8 6.00 -13.03 -27.67
C ALA A 8 5.08 -13.27 -26.44
N GLY A 9 4.85 -14.53 -26.09
CA GLY A 9 4.10 -14.91 -24.89
C GLY A 9 4.81 -14.50 -23.60
N ILE A 10 6.12 -14.76 -23.47
CA ILE A 10 6.90 -14.40 -22.27
C ILE A 10 6.96 -12.88 -22.10
N ALA A 11 7.16 -12.14 -23.19
CA ALA A 11 7.15 -10.67 -23.16
C ALA A 11 5.80 -10.14 -22.64
N GLN A 12 4.69 -10.66 -23.16
CA GLN A 12 3.36 -10.26 -22.71
C GLN A 12 3.13 -10.61 -21.23
N MET A 13 3.52 -11.80 -20.79
CA MET A 13 3.43 -12.19 -19.38
C MET A 13 4.27 -11.30 -18.48
N ALA A 14 5.49 -10.94 -18.91
CA ALA A 14 6.36 -10.06 -18.15
C ALA A 14 5.81 -8.63 -18.06
N TRP A 15 5.18 -8.16 -19.13
CA TRP A 15 4.47 -6.87 -19.15
C TRP A 15 3.28 -6.87 -18.19
N ASP A 16 2.36 -7.83 -18.34
CA ASP A 16 1.14 -7.90 -17.54
C ASP A 16 1.47 -8.14 -16.06
N GLY A 17 2.42 -9.02 -15.76
CA GLY A 17 2.90 -9.29 -14.40
C GLY A 17 3.58 -8.09 -13.74
N ARG A 18 4.42 -7.35 -14.47
CA ARG A 18 5.00 -6.09 -13.98
C ARG A 18 3.90 -5.07 -13.68
N LEU A 19 2.93 -4.95 -14.57
CA LEU A 19 1.84 -3.98 -14.44
C LEU A 19 0.96 -4.25 -13.23
N ASP A 20 0.59 -5.51 -13.00
CA ASP A 20 -0.18 -5.90 -11.82
C ASP A 20 0.62 -5.74 -10.52
N ALA A 21 1.91 -6.09 -10.53
CA ALA A 21 2.79 -5.89 -9.38
C ALA A 21 2.96 -4.40 -9.04
N GLU A 22 3.16 -3.55 -10.05
CA GLU A 22 3.29 -2.10 -9.88
C GLU A 22 1.98 -1.45 -9.42
N ARG A 23 0.82 -1.88 -9.97
CA ARG A 23 -0.50 -1.43 -9.50
C ARG A 23 -0.66 -1.74 -8.01
N ASN A 24 -0.39 -2.98 -7.61
CA ASN A 24 -0.53 -3.41 -6.23
C ASN A 24 0.47 -2.67 -5.33
N TYR A 25 1.72 -2.50 -5.76
CA TYR A 25 2.72 -1.68 -5.05
C TYR A 25 2.20 -0.26 -4.76
N LEU A 26 1.70 0.44 -5.79
CA LEU A 26 1.17 1.79 -5.64
C LEU A 26 -0.07 1.84 -4.74
N TYR A 27 -0.95 0.84 -4.86
CA TYR A 27 -2.14 0.72 -4.03
C TYR A 27 -1.78 0.57 -2.55
N TYR A 28 -0.92 -0.39 -2.22
CA TYR A 28 -0.50 -0.62 -0.83
C TYR A 28 0.35 0.53 -0.28
N ALA A 29 1.12 1.23 -1.12
CA ALA A 29 1.82 2.45 -0.72
C ALA A 29 0.86 3.57 -0.33
N ALA A 30 -0.17 3.83 -1.15
CA ALA A 30 -1.17 4.84 -0.83
C ALA A 30 -1.99 4.47 0.41
N LEU A 31 -2.28 3.17 0.58
CA LEU A 31 -3.00 2.64 1.73
C LEU A 31 -2.18 2.76 3.02
N SER A 32 -0.88 2.42 3.00
CA SER A 32 -0.01 2.55 4.17
C SER A 32 0.11 4.01 4.62
N ASP A 33 0.23 4.94 3.67
CA ASP A 33 0.24 6.38 3.97
C ASP A 33 -1.10 6.89 4.52
N ARG A 34 -2.23 6.37 4.05
CA ARG A 34 -3.55 6.71 4.58
C ARG A 34 -3.69 6.25 6.03
N TYR A 35 -3.33 5.00 6.33
CA TYR A 35 -3.38 4.47 7.69
C TYR A 35 -2.40 5.16 8.63
N ARG A 36 -1.19 5.45 8.17
CA ARG A 36 -0.20 6.20 8.94
C ARG A 36 -0.71 7.60 9.30
N ARG A 37 -1.30 8.31 8.34
CA ARG A 37 -1.93 9.61 8.60
C ARG A 37 -3.09 9.49 9.58
N GLN A 38 -3.98 8.51 9.41
CA GLN A 38 -5.08 8.28 10.34
C GLN A 38 -4.60 8.01 11.78
N HIS A 39 -3.55 7.18 11.93
CA HIS A 39 -2.96 6.89 13.23
C HIS A 39 -2.36 8.16 13.87
N LEU A 40 -1.61 8.95 13.11
CA LEU A 40 -1.05 10.23 13.59
C LEU A 40 -2.15 11.20 14.01
N TRP A 41 -3.20 11.37 13.20
CA TRP A 41 -4.34 12.23 13.53
C TRP A 41 -5.02 11.81 14.84
N LEU A 42 -5.27 10.51 15.01
CA LEU A 42 -5.90 9.99 16.23
C LEU A 42 -5.01 10.20 17.47
N ILE A 43 -3.72 9.91 17.37
CA ILE A 43 -2.77 10.14 18.47
C ILE A 43 -2.71 11.62 18.84
N SER A 44 -2.59 12.50 17.84
CA SER A 44 -2.56 13.94 18.07
C SER A 44 -3.86 14.43 18.71
N ALA A 45 -5.02 13.92 18.27
CA ALA A 45 -6.31 14.26 18.84
C ALA A 45 -6.43 13.81 20.31
N VAL A 46 -6.00 12.59 20.64
CA VAL A 46 -5.95 12.10 22.03
C VAL A 46 -5.02 12.98 22.87
N ALA A 47 -3.83 13.30 22.38
CA ALA A 47 -2.87 14.13 23.13
C ALA A 47 -3.42 15.54 23.39
N VAL A 48 -4.00 16.19 22.38
CA VAL A 48 -4.59 17.53 22.50
C VAL A 48 -5.77 17.52 23.46
N THR A 49 -6.72 16.59 23.31
CA THR A 49 -7.89 16.48 24.20
C THR A 49 -7.49 16.19 25.64
N SER A 50 -6.48 15.33 25.86
CA SER A 50 -5.96 15.02 27.20
C SER A 50 -5.25 16.23 27.82
N PHE A 51 -4.44 16.95 27.04
CA PHE A 51 -3.78 18.17 27.49
C PHE A 51 -4.79 19.28 27.82
N LEU A 52 -5.81 19.47 26.98
CA LEU A 52 -6.88 20.43 27.21
C LEU A 52 -7.70 20.06 28.46
N ALA A 53 -8.04 18.78 28.64
CA ALA A 53 -8.72 18.30 29.83
C ALA A 53 -7.92 18.62 31.10
N GLY A 54 -6.61 18.31 31.11
CA GLY A 54 -5.72 18.63 32.23
C GLY A 54 -5.59 20.14 32.48
N SER A 55 -5.44 20.94 31.43
CA SER A 55 -5.33 22.40 31.56
C SER A 55 -6.62 23.05 32.09
N SER A 56 -7.79 22.48 31.76
CA SER A 56 -9.08 22.98 32.25
C SER A 56 -9.30 22.76 33.75
N PHE A 57 -8.54 21.85 34.39
CA PHE A 57 -8.51 21.73 35.85
C PHE A 57 -7.67 22.82 36.52
N VAL A 58 -6.74 23.43 35.80
CA VAL A 58 -5.83 24.47 36.34
C VAL A 58 -6.39 25.87 36.09
N ILE A 59 -7.23 26.03 35.05
CA ILE A 59 -7.77 27.32 34.63
C ILE A 59 -9.21 27.47 35.15
N ASP A 60 -9.39 28.28 36.19
CA ASP A 60 -10.70 28.58 36.82
C ASP A 60 -11.69 29.36 35.94
N VAL A 61 -11.29 29.72 34.71
CA VAL A 61 -12.13 30.49 33.77
C VAL A 61 -13.11 29.58 33.02
N LEU A 62 -12.87 28.27 32.99
CA LEU A 62 -13.66 27.33 32.21
C LEU A 62 -14.82 26.73 33.03
N PRO A 63 -15.98 26.46 32.40
CA PRO A 63 -17.07 25.77 33.07
C PRO A 63 -16.64 24.40 33.62
N PRO A 64 -17.11 23.98 34.81
CA PRO A 64 -16.63 22.77 35.49
C PRO A 64 -16.88 21.47 34.72
N TRP A 65 -17.79 21.47 33.74
CA TRP A 65 -18.10 20.32 32.90
C TRP A 65 -17.15 20.13 31.71
N THR A 66 -16.30 21.13 31.37
CA THR A 66 -15.44 21.04 30.19
C THR A 66 -14.41 19.93 30.30
N SER A 67 -13.84 19.73 31.49
CA SER A 67 -12.86 18.67 31.76
C SER A 67 -13.48 17.29 31.56
N ALA A 68 -14.70 17.08 32.03
CA ALA A 68 -15.43 15.83 31.88
C ALA A 68 -15.74 15.50 30.41
N VAL A 69 -16.17 16.50 29.62
CA VAL A 69 -16.43 16.31 28.19
C VAL A 69 -15.15 16.02 27.41
N LEU A 70 -14.06 16.74 27.69
CA LEU A 70 -12.77 16.50 27.04
C LEU A 70 -12.19 15.13 27.40
N ALA A 71 -12.33 14.70 28.66
CA ALA A 71 -11.92 13.37 29.10
C ALA A 71 -12.74 12.24 28.42
N MET A 72 -14.05 12.46 28.23
CA MET A 72 -14.90 11.53 27.50
C MET A 72 -14.53 11.45 26.01
N LEU A 73 -14.20 12.58 25.38
CA LEU A 73 -13.72 12.58 24.00
C LEU A 73 -12.35 11.88 23.88
N ALA A 74 -11.44 12.13 24.81
CA ALA A 74 -10.13 11.46 24.83
C ALA A 74 -10.27 9.93 24.96
N SER A 75 -11.18 9.45 25.82
CA SER A 75 -11.41 8.01 26.00
C SER A 75 -12.04 7.35 24.78
N LEU A 76 -12.98 8.03 24.10
CA LEU A 76 -13.56 7.55 22.83
C LEU A 76 -12.51 7.47 21.72
N LEU A 77 -11.63 8.48 21.62
CA LEU A 77 -10.54 8.49 20.64
C LEU A 77 -9.48 7.41 20.95
N ALA A 78 -9.18 7.17 22.23
CA ALA A 78 -8.30 6.08 22.66
C ALA A 78 -8.91 4.71 22.35
N LEU A 79 -10.22 4.53 22.58
CA LEU A 79 -10.93 3.31 22.19
C LEU A 79 -10.91 3.10 20.67
N ALA A 80 -11.05 4.17 19.89
CA ALA A 80 -10.93 4.11 18.43
C ALA A 80 -9.52 3.67 17.97
N LEU A 81 -8.45 4.11 18.66
CA LEU A 81 -7.08 3.65 18.37
C LEU A 81 -6.92 2.14 18.57
N ILE A 82 -7.49 1.60 19.65
CA ILE A 82 -7.41 0.17 19.97
C ILE A 82 -8.26 -0.66 19.00
N THR A 83 -9.48 -0.22 18.72
CA THR A 83 -10.45 -0.98 17.91
C THR A 83 -10.17 -0.93 16.41
N LEU A 84 -9.72 0.22 15.89
CA LEU A 84 -9.45 0.38 14.46
C LEU A 84 -8.07 -0.14 14.06
N ASP A 85 -7.15 -0.25 15.03
CA ASP A 85 -5.75 -0.67 14.90
C ASP A 85 -5.08 -0.19 13.58
N PRO A 86 -5.04 1.13 13.36
CA PRO A 86 -4.47 1.70 12.14
C PRO A 86 -2.95 1.44 12.04
N SER A 87 -2.27 1.23 13.17
CA SER A 87 -0.87 0.80 13.25
C SER A 87 -0.64 -0.54 12.57
N MET A 88 -1.35 -1.59 12.98
CA MET A 88 -1.19 -2.92 12.40
C MET A 88 -1.61 -2.94 10.93
N LYS A 89 -2.67 -2.22 10.58
CA LYS A 89 -3.09 -2.07 9.18
C LYS A 89 -2.02 -1.37 8.33
N SER A 90 -1.36 -0.33 8.86
CA SER A 90 -0.25 0.33 8.18
C SER A 90 0.96 -0.60 8.01
N ALA A 91 1.29 -1.40 9.03
CA ALA A 91 2.41 -2.34 8.98
C ALA A 91 2.16 -3.46 7.96
N LYS A 92 0.94 -4.01 7.90
CA LYS A 92 0.56 -5.01 6.88
C LYS A 92 0.53 -4.43 5.47
N ALA A 93 0.07 -3.19 5.30
CA ALA A 93 0.13 -2.51 4.02
C ALA A 93 1.60 -2.25 3.58
N GLU A 94 2.47 -1.92 4.52
CA GLU A 94 3.90 -1.72 4.26
C GLU A 94 4.61 -3.03 3.87
N SER A 95 4.30 -4.14 4.54
CA SER A 95 4.86 -5.45 4.15
C SER A 95 4.36 -5.87 2.77
N ALA A 96 3.08 -5.63 2.46
CA ALA A 96 2.54 -5.88 1.13
C ALA A 96 3.20 -5.01 0.06
N LYS A 97 3.41 -3.73 0.35
CA LYS A 97 4.16 -2.83 -0.52
C LYS A 97 5.56 -3.38 -0.82
N GLN A 98 6.30 -3.84 0.19
CA GLN A 98 7.64 -4.41 -0.01
C GLN A 98 7.59 -5.71 -0.83
N HIS A 99 6.59 -6.56 -0.59
CA HIS A 99 6.39 -7.80 -1.34
C HIS A 99 6.15 -7.53 -2.83
N PHE A 100 5.20 -6.65 -3.15
CA PHE A 100 4.90 -6.30 -4.55
C PHE A 100 6.03 -5.53 -5.22
N ARG A 101 6.80 -4.74 -4.47
CA ARG A 101 8.02 -4.13 -5.02
C ARG A 101 9.03 -5.18 -5.48
N SER A 102 9.30 -6.18 -4.65
CA SER A 102 10.20 -7.30 -5.00
C SER A 102 9.73 -8.02 -6.25
N ILE A 103 8.42 -8.36 -6.31
CA ILE A 103 7.83 -9.03 -7.48
C ILE A 103 7.93 -8.15 -8.73
N SER A 104 7.63 -6.86 -8.59
CA SER A 104 7.71 -5.89 -9.68
C SER A 104 9.14 -5.85 -10.23
N ASP A 105 10.16 -5.78 -9.37
CA ASP A 105 11.57 -5.75 -9.78
C ASP A 105 12.01 -7.06 -10.46
N GLU A 106 11.52 -8.21 -10.00
CA GLU A 106 11.77 -9.52 -10.62
C GLU A 106 11.10 -9.63 -12.01
N TRP A 107 9.89 -9.13 -12.19
CA TRP A 107 9.25 -9.05 -13.52
C TRP A 107 9.99 -8.10 -14.47
N LYS A 108 10.50 -6.99 -13.94
CA LYS A 108 11.35 -6.08 -14.73
C LYS A 108 12.63 -6.77 -15.17
N TYR A 109 13.28 -7.51 -14.27
CA TYR A 109 14.46 -8.31 -14.63
C TYR A 109 14.12 -9.34 -15.73
N LEU A 110 13.01 -10.05 -15.59
CA LEU A 110 12.57 -11.04 -16.57
C LEU A 110 12.36 -10.44 -17.96
N TRP A 111 11.80 -9.22 -18.04
CA TRP A 111 11.64 -8.52 -19.32
C TRP A 111 12.97 -8.33 -20.07
N TRP A 112 14.02 -7.93 -19.36
CA TRP A 112 15.35 -7.74 -19.96
C TRP A 112 16.07 -9.06 -20.29
N HIS A 113 15.68 -10.16 -19.64
CA HIS A 113 16.32 -11.48 -19.74
C HIS A 113 15.38 -12.53 -20.36
N GLN A 114 14.36 -12.09 -21.11
CA GLN A 114 13.33 -12.96 -21.69
C GLN A 114 13.85 -13.99 -22.70
N TYR A 115 15.10 -13.82 -23.17
CA TYR A 115 15.77 -14.72 -24.11
C TYR A 115 16.61 -15.82 -23.42
N GLU A 116 16.67 -15.82 -22.09
CA GLU A 116 17.38 -16.86 -21.35
C GLU A 116 16.56 -18.16 -21.29
N GLY A 117 17.27 -19.30 -21.29
CA GLY A 117 16.64 -20.64 -21.34
C GLY A 117 15.78 -21.02 -20.14
N ASP A 118 15.78 -20.24 -19.04
CA ASP A 118 14.94 -20.47 -17.86
C ASP A 118 13.76 -19.46 -17.71
N ALA A 119 13.61 -18.54 -18.66
CA ALA A 119 12.66 -17.43 -18.55
C ALA A 119 11.21 -17.89 -18.37
N GLU A 120 10.78 -18.96 -19.04
CA GLU A 120 9.44 -19.54 -18.88
C GLU A 120 9.18 -20.09 -17.47
N ALA A 121 10.19 -20.73 -16.86
CA ALA A 121 10.07 -21.26 -15.51
C ALA A 121 10.01 -20.12 -14.48
N LYS A 122 10.86 -19.09 -14.64
CA LYS A 122 10.83 -17.87 -13.82
C LYS A 122 9.49 -17.14 -13.94
N ALA A 123 8.95 -16.99 -15.15
CA ALA A 123 7.64 -16.37 -15.39
C ALA A 123 6.52 -17.07 -14.62
N ARG A 124 6.46 -18.41 -14.67
CA ARG A 124 5.45 -19.20 -13.95
C ARG A 124 5.60 -19.09 -12.43
N MET A 125 6.83 -19.11 -11.91
CA MET A 125 7.06 -18.93 -10.48
C MET A 125 6.61 -17.55 -10.00
N LEU A 126 6.89 -16.51 -10.78
CA LEU A 126 6.49 -15.14 -10.51
C LEU A 126 4.97 -14.97 -10.55
N ASP A 127 4.29 -15.58 -11.51
CA ASP A 127 2.84 -15.53 -11.63
C ASP A 127 2.15 -16.14 -10.40
N VAL A 128 2.58 -17.34 -9.98
CA VAL A 128 2.09 -17.98 -8.75
C VAL A 128 2.34 -17.10 -7.52
N ARG A 129 3.50 -16.47 -7.41
CA ARG A 129 3.85 -15.59 -6.30
C ARG A 129 3.00 -14.31 -6.29
N THR A 130 2.66 -13.78 -7.47
CA THR A 130 1.80 -12.61 -7.64
C THR A 130 0.36 -12.92 -7.23
N MET A 131 -0.15 -14.12 -7.56
CA MET A 131 -1.48 -14.59 -7.16
C MET A 131 -1.58 -14.92 -5.67
N SER A 132 -0.49 -15.43 -5.07
CA SER A 132 -0.41 -15.79 -3.65
C SER A 132 -0.24 -14.57 -2.73
N GLY A 133 -0.74 -13.41 -3.15
CA GLY A 133 -0.49 -12.12 -2.54
C GLY A 133 -0.68 -12.10 -1.01
N PRO A 134 -0.09 -11.10 -0.33
CA PRO A 134 -0.09 -11.03 1.13
C PRO A 134 -1.51 -10.97 1.70
N ASP A 135 -1.76 -11.72 2.78
CA ASP A 135 -3.01 -11.71 3.54
C ASP A 135 -3.23 -10.36 4.24
N VAL A 136 -3.63 -9.36 3.45
CA VAL A 136 -4.03 -8.05 3.95
C VAL A 136 -5.55 -7.95 3.88
N PRO A 137 -6.27 -8.01 5.01
CA PRO A 137 -7.71 -7.77 5.03
C PRO A 137 -7.96 -6.27 4.82
N VAL A 138 -8.00 -5.86 3.56
CA VAL A 138 -8.31 -4.49 3.14
C VAL A 138 -9.64 -4.52 2.40
N ALA A 139 -10.60 -3.72 2.83
CA ALA A 139 -11.74 -3.39 1.98
C ALA A 139 -11.20 -2.70 0.73
N VAL A 140 -11.33 -3.34 -0.43
CA VAL A 140 -10.81 -2.81 -1.70
C VAL A 140 -11.43 -1.44 -1.94
N ASP A 141 -10.59 -0.40 -2.00
CA ASP A 141 -11.02 0.95 -2.38
C ASP A 141 -10.91 1.05 -3.91
N ASP A 142 -12.01 0.77 -4.61
CA ASP A 142 -12.05 0.69 -6.08
C ASP A 142 -11.56 1.97 -6.75
N LYS A 143 -11.86 3.14 -6.16
CA LYS A 143 -11.41 4.43 -6.70
C LYS A 143 -9.90 4.56 -6.60
N LEU A 144 -9.33 4.18 -5.46
CA LEU A 144 -7.88 4.19 -5.27
C LEU A 144 -7.20 3.17 -6.19
N ASN A 145 -7.77 1.97 -6.31
CA ASN A 145 -7.24 0.92 -7.18
C ASN A 145 -7.19 1.36 -8.65
N ASN A 146 -8.27 1.97 -9.16
CA ASN A 146 -8.32 2.48 -10.53
C ASN A 146 -7.30 3.61 -10.76
N ALA A 147 -7.17 4.54 -9.82
CA ALA A 147 -6.16 5.61 -9.93
C ALA A 147 -4.72 5.06 -9.91
N CYS A 148 -4.47 4.00 -9.14
CA CYS A 148 -3.18 3.31 -9.12
C CYS A 148 -2.93 2.54 -10.43
N HIS A 149 -3.96 1.97 -11.05
CA HIS A 149 -3.85 1.27 -12.32
C HIS A 149 -3.41 2.19 -13.46
N ASP A 150 -4.08 3.35 -13.63
CA ASP A 150 -3.71 4.33 -14.67
C ASP A 150 -2.27 4.83 -14.49
N ARG A 151 -1.86 5.02 -13.24
CA ARG A 151 -0.50 5.46 -12.90
C ARG A 151 0.54 4.37 -13.14
N ALA A 152 0.22 3.12 -12.83
CA ALA A 152 1.07 1.97 -13.12
C ALA A 152 1.29 1.82 -14.63
N ILE A 153 0.22 1.93 -15.44
CA ILE A 153 0.33 1.92 -16.92
C ILE A 153 1.31 3.00 -17.39
N ALA A 154 1.19 4.23 -16.88
CA ALA A 154 2.07 5.33 -17.29
C ALA A 154 3.55 5.07 -16.93
N ILE A 155 3.83 4.54 -15.73
CA ILE A 155 5.19 4.23 -15.28
C ILE A 155 5.80 3.10 -16.10
N VAL A 156 5.09 1.97 -16.22
CA VAL A 156 5.58 0.80 -16.97
C VAL A 156 5.78 1.17 -18.43
N ARG A 157 4.85 1.91 -19.05
CA ARG A 157 5.03 2.38 -20.42
C ARG A 157 6.24 3.29 -20.59
N ALA A 158 6.49 4.22 -19.66
CA ALA A 158 7.66 5.08 -19.73
C ALA A 158 8.97 4.28 -19.64
N GLU A 159 9.07 3.31 -18.72
CA GLU A 159 10.29 2.51 -18.53
C GLU A 159 10.59 1.58 -19.72
N TYR A 160 9.56 1.06 -20.37
CA TYR A 160 9.70 0.10 -21.47
C TYR A 160 9.75 0.80 -22.84
N SER A 161 9.53 2.11 -22.88
CA SER A 161 9.68 2.95 -24.07
C SER A 161 11.11 3.44 -24.33
N VAL A 162 12.08 3.07 -23.47
CA VAL A 162 13.50 3.38 -23.71
C VAL A 162 13.95 2.65 -24.98
N PRO A 163 14.39 3.36 -26.03
CA PRO A 163 14.87 2.74 -27.26
C PRO A 163 16.12 1.92 -26.92
N ALA A 164 16.19 0.69 -27.44
CA ALA A 164 17.41 -0.09 -27.44
C ALA A 164 18.54 0.77 -28.04
N ALA A 165 19.51 1.13 -27.19
CA ALA A 165 20.72 1.83 -27.58
C ALA A 165 21.76 0.82 -28.08
#